data_AF-A0A2X2UXH9-F1
#
_entry.id   AF-A0A2X2UXH9-F1
#
_cell.length_a   1.000
_cell.length_b   1.000
_cell.length_c   1.000
_cell.angle_alpha   90.00
_cell.angle_beta   90.00
_cell.angle_gamma   90.00
#
_symmetry.space_group_name_H-M   'P 1'
#
loop_
_entity.id
_entity.type
_entity.pdbx_description
1 polymer ?
#
loop_
_entity_poly.entity_id
_entity_poly.type
_entity_poly.pdbx_seq_one_letter_code
_entity_poly.pdbx_strand_id
1 'polypeptide(L)'
;MAPSICTSPAPKRNAGSAAYRIRPAPPSARKRKKRFLNELTAAEGLERYLGAKFPGAKRFSLEGGDALIPMLKEMIRHAGNSGTREVVLGMAHRGRLNVLVNVLGKKPQDLFDEFAGKHKEHLGTGDVKYHMGFSSDIETEGGLVHLAAGV
;
A
#
# COMPACT_ATOMS: atom_id res chain seq x y z
N MET A 1 34.87 -4.93 23.41
CA MET A 1 34.82 -4.96 21.94
C MET A 1 33.45 -4.47 21.52
N ALA A 2 33.35 -3.22 21.04
CA ALA A 2 32.11 -2.66 20.50
C ALA A 2 32.04 -2.96 19.00
N PRO A 3 30.86 -3.27 18.42
CA PRO A 3 30.74 -3.53 17.00
C PRO A 3 30.93 -2.23 16.22
N SER A 4 31.89 -2.24 15.29
CA SER A 4 32.16 -1.14 14.36
C SER A 4 30.99 -1.01 13.39
N ILE A 5 30.18 0.03 13.56
CA ILE A 5 29.17 0.43 12.59
C ILE A 5 29.90 0.80 11.30
N CYS A 6 29.61 0.06 10.22
CA CYS A 6 30.16 0.34 8.90
C CYS A 6 29.52 1.63 8.35
N THR A 7 30.08 2.79 8.70
CA THR A 7 29.72 4.07 8.11
C THR A 7 30.48 4.26 6.80
N SER A 8 30.22 3.42 5.79
CA SER A 8 30.69 3.74 4.44
C SER A 8 29.97 5.02 3.98
N PRO A 9 30.68 6.11 3.66
CA PRO A 9 30.03 7.32 3.19
C PRO A 9 29.30 7.00 1.87
N ALA A 10 27.98 7.17 1.86
CA ALA A 10 27.22 7.15 0.63
C ALA A 10 27.86 8.17 -0.35
N PRO A 11 28.06 7.82 -1.62
CA PRO A 11 28.72 8.70 -2.56
C PRO A 11 27.91 10.00 -2.67
N LYS A 12 28.48 11.12 -2.20
CA LYS A 12 27.96 12.48 -2.39
C LYS A 12 28.11 12.87 -3.87
N ARG A 13 27.43 12.16 -4.78
CA ARG A 13 27.28 12.60 -6.17
C ARG A 13 26.03 13.46 -6.28
N ASN A 14 26.25 14.76 -6.19
CA ASN A 14 25.52 15.83 -6.87
C ASN A 14 24.00 15.86 -6.68
N ALA A 15 23.54 16.33 -5.51
CA ALA A 15 22.16 16.76 -5.31
C ALA A 15 21.74 17.98 -6.17
N GLY A 16 22.66 18.59 -6.94
CA GLY A 16 22.43 19.82 -7.70
C GLY A 16 22.15 19.68 -9.20
N SER A 17 22.25 18.49 -9.81
CA SER A 17 22.07 18.32 -11.26
C SER A 17 21.06 17.25 -11.68
N ALA A 18 20.48 16.53 -10.71
CA ALA A 18 19.32 15.67 -10.94
C ALA A 18 18.04 16.48 -10.75
N ALA A 19 17.87 17.57 -11.51
CA ALA A 19 16.54 18.08 -11.76
C ALA A 19 15.76 16.89 -12.36
N TYR A 20 14.83 16.33 -11.59
CA TYR A 20 14.04 15.16 -11.95
C TYR A 20 13.47 15.43 -13.35
N ARG A 21 14.07 14.84 -14.38
CA ARG A 21 13.63 15.02 -15.77
C ARG A 21 12.31 14.26 -15.86
N ILE A 22 11.23 14.92 -15.46
CA ILE A 22 9.86 14.46 -15.65
C ILE A 22 9.68 14.40 -17.15
N ARG A 23 9.93 13.23 -17.74
CA ARG A 23 9.56 13.01 -19.13
C ARG A 23 8.03 13.17 -19.19
N PRO A 24 7.51 14.04 -20.07
CA PRO A 24 6.06 14.13 -20.26
C PRO A 24 5.53 12.74 -20.58
N ALA A 25 4.39 12.40 -19.98
CA ALA A 25 3.84 11.06 -20.06
C ALA A 25 3.64 10.66 -21.54
N PRO A 26 4.09 9.47 -21.97
CA PRO A 26 3.90 9.02 -23.33
C PRO A 26 2.40 8.89 -23.69
N PRO A 27 2.03 8.88 -24.99
CA PRO A 27 0.65 8.87 -25.47
C PRO A 27 -0.22 7.69 -25.00
N SER A 28 0.34 6.66 -24.36
CA SER A 28 -0.40 5.65 -23.57
C SER A 28 -1.11 6.22 -22.32
N ALA A 29 -1.02 7.53 -22.11
CA ALA A 29 -1.61 8.29 -21.02
C ALA A 29 -3.10 8.04 -20.78
N ARG A 30 -3.92 7.73 -21.80
CA ARG A 30 -5.38 7.58 -21.60
C ARG A 30 -5.74 6.34 -20.78
N LYS A 31 -5.13 5.18 -21.08
CA LYS A 31 -5.35 3.94 -20.30
C LYS A 31 -4.81 4.09 -18.89
N ARG A 32 -3.63 4.70 -18.74
CA ARG A 32 -3.02 4.96 -17.43
C ARG A 32 -3.84 5.94 -16.58
N LYS A 33 -4.33 7.03 -17.16
CA LYS A 33 -5.23 7.98 -16.49
C LYS A 33 -6.52 7.32 -16.03
N LYS A 34 -7.15 6.48 -16.88
CA LYS A 34 -8.33 5.69 -16.49
C LYS A 34 -8.03 4.74 -15.33
N ARG A 35 -6.86 4.07 -15.34
CA ARG A 35 -6.43 3.19 -14.25
C ARG A 35 -6.26 3.97 -12.93
N PHE A 36 -5.56 5.09 -12.96
CA PHE A 36 -5.40 5.94 -11.77
C PHE A 36 -6.75 6.46 -11.26
N LEU A 37 -7.66 6.85 -12.15
CA LEU A 37 -9.01 7.24 -11.77
C LEU A 37 -9.73 6.09 -11.06
N ASN A 38 -9.69 4.87 -11.61
CA ASN A 38 -10.32 3.70 -10.97
C ASN A 38 -9.70 3.40 -9.60
N GLU A 39 -8.37 3.52 -9.46
CA GLU A 39 -7.65 3.31 -8.20
C GLU A 39 -8.03 4.36 -7.15
N LEU A 40 -8.20 5.63 -7.55
CA LEU A 40 -8.70 6.69 -6.69
C LEU A 40 -10.17 6.47 -6.29
N THR A 41 -11.04 6.10 -7.24
CA THR A 41 -12.44 5.78 -6.95
C THR A 41 -12.56 4.60 -5.99
N ALA A 42 -11.71 3.58 -6.11
CA ALA A 42 -11.69 2.46 -5.18
C ALA A 42 -11.23 2.87 -3.77
N ALA A 43 -10.24 3.78 -3.68
CA ALA A 43 -9.77 4.32 -2.41
C ALA A 43 -10.90 5.08 -1.69
N GLU A 44 -11.50 6.05 -2.37
CA GLU A 44 -12.59 6.88 -1.85
C GLU A 44 -13.85 6.05 -1.54
N GLY A 45 -14.19 5.11 -2.43
CA GLY A 45 -15.37 4.26 -2.30
C GLY A 45 -15.33 3.38 -1.06
N LEU A 46 -14.18 2.80 -0.74
CA LEU A 46 -14.01 2.00 0.47
C LEU A 46 -14.16 2.87 1.74
N GLU A 47 -13.57 4.06 1.76
CA GLU A 47 -13.68 4.97 2.90
C GLU A 47 -15.13 5.42 3.14
N ARG A 48 -15.84 5.81 2.07
CA ARG A 48 -17.26 6.16 2.15
C ARG A 48 -18.11 5.00 2.63
N TYR A 49 -17.85 3.79 2.13
CA TYR A 49 -18.58 2.59 2.54
C TYR A 49 -18.37 2.28 4.02
N LEU A 50 -17.12 2.31 4.50
CA LEU A 50 -16.80 2.06 5.91
C LEU A 50 -17.42 3.14 6.80
N GLY A 51 -17.37 4.40 6.40
CA GLY A 51 -18.00 5.51 7.12
C GLY A 51 -19.52 5.38 7.23
N ALA A 52 -20.19 4.96 6.15
CA ALA A 52 -21.65 4.79 6.13
C ALA A 52 -22.11 3.54 6.89
N LYS A 53 -21.40 2.41 6.74
CA LYS A 53 -21.81 1.12 7.32
C LYS A 53 -21.44 0.99 8.81
N PHE A 54 -20.36 1.62 9.23
CA PHE A 54 -19.86 1.55 10.61
C PHE A 54 -19.68 2.95 11.20
N PRO A 55 -20.78 3.71 11.38
CA PRO A 55 -20.71 5.06 11.91
C PRO A 55 -20.08 5.09 13.31
N GLY A 56 -19.18 6.04 13.55
CA GLY A 56 -18.49 6.19 14.83
C GLY A 56 -17.33 5.22 15.09
N ALA A 57 -17.12 4.20 14.25
CA ALA A 57 -15.96 3.33 14.36
C ALA A 57 -14.68 4.07 13.95
N LYS A 58 -13.66 4.06 14.82
CA LYS A 58 -12.33 4.62 14.50
C LYS A 58 -11.72 3.84 13.36
N ARG A 59 -11.55 4.45 12.18
CA ARG A 59 -11.02 3.81 10.95
C ARG A 59 -9.69 4.35 10.43
N PHE A 60 -9.16 5.42 11.02
CA PHE A 60 -7.93 6.09 10.56
C PHE A 60 -7.93 6.36 9.04
N SER A 61 -9.02 6.99 8.59
CA SER A 61 -9.36 7.25 7.18
C SER A 61 -8.18 7.74 6.34
N LEU A 62 -8.12 7.28 5.08
CA LEU A 62 -7.22 7.81 4.06
C LEU A 62 -7.78 9.06 3.35
N GLU A 63 -8.98 9.53 3.67
CA GLU A 63 -9.61 10.68 3.00
C GLU A 63 -8.66 11.89 2.92
N GLY A 64 -8.59 12.49 1.72
CA GLY A 64 -7.67 13.58 1.39
C GLY A 64 -6.24 13.12 1.06
N GLY A 65 -5.92 11.84 1.27
CA GLY A 65 -4.65 11.20 0.93
C GLY A 65 -4.80 10.06 -0.09
N ASP A 66 -5.91 10.02 -0.84
CA ASP A 66 -6.30 8.90 -1.71
C ASP A 66 -5.26 8.55 -2.79
N ALA A 67 -4.45 9.54 -3.19
CA ALA A 67 -3.35 9.37 -4.13
C ALA A 67 -2.27 8.39 -3.64
N LEU A 68 -2.23 8.05 -2.35
CA LEU A 68 -1.37 7.00 -1.80
C LEU A 68 -1.61 5.65 -2.50
N ILE A 69 -2.86 5.31 -2.82
CA ILE A 69 -3.22 4.02 -3.42
C ILE A 69 -2.64 3.85 -4.84
N PRO A 70 -2.91 4.73 -5.82
CA PRO A 70 -2.30 4.61 -7.14
C PRO A 70 -0.78 4.76 -7.09
N MET A 71 -0.23 5.56 -6.16
CA MET A 71 1.21 5.69 -5.99
C MET A 71 1.86 4.36 -5.59
N LEU A 72 1.35 3.70 -4.53
CA LEU A 72 1.88 2.41 -4.10
C LEU A 72 1.75 1.34 -5.17
N LYS A 73 0.59 1.28 -5.85
CA LYS A 73 0.39 0.32 -6.95
C LYS A 73 1.35 0.57 -8.11
N GLU A 74 1.62 1.83 -8.47
CA GLU A 74 2.59 2.14 -9.51
C GLU A 74 4.02 1.82 -9.08
N MET A 75 4.39 2.06 -7.82
CA MET A 75 5.68 1.66 -7.27
C MET A 75 5.88 0.14 -7.33
N ILE A 76 4.88 -0.65 -6.95
CA ILE A 76 4.93 -2.12 -7.00
C ILE A 76 5.05 -2.61 -8.45
N ARG A 77 4.25 -2.06 -9.37
CA ARG A 77 4.36 -2.37 -10.81
C ARG A 77 5.76 -2.06 -11.35
N HIS A 78 6.30 -0.91 -10.98
CA HIS A 78 7.63 -0.50 -11.41
C HIS A 78 8.75 -1.39 -10.83
N ALA A 79 8.62 -1.78 -9.56
CA ALA A 79 9.54 -2.68 -8.88
C ALA A 79 9.54 -4.07 -9.55
N GLY A 80 8.35 -4.63 -9.84
CA GLY A 80 8.20 -5.88 -10.57
C GLY A 80 8.81 -5.83 -11.97
N ASN A 81 8.55 -4.75 -12.72
CA ASN A 81 9.16 -4.53 -14.04
C ASN A 81 10.69 -4.39 -14.00
N SER A 82 11.25 -4.09 -12.83
CA SER A 82 12.70 -4.01 -12.58
C SER A 82 13.28 -5.33 -12.05
N GLY A 83 12.50 -6.41 -12.00
CA GLY A 83 12.92 -7.73 -11.52
C GLY A 83 12.86 -7.92 -10.00
N THR A 84 12.24 -6.99 -9.27
CA THR A 84 12.04 -7.12 -7.81
C THR A 84 11.06 -8.25 -7.53
N ARG A 85 11.40 -9.15 -6.61
CA ARG A 85 10.56 -10.30 -6.23
C ARG A 85 9.78 -10.09 -4.95
N GLU A 86 10.21 -9.17 -4.10
CA GLU A 86 9.61 -8.94 -2.79
C GLU A 86 9.58 -7.46 -2.44
N VAL A 87 8.46 -6.99 -1.90
CA VAL A 87 8.30 -5.64 -1.37
C VAL A 87 7.71 -5.72 0.03
N VAL A 88 8.47 -5.23 1.00
CA VAL A 88 8.04 -5.12 2.40
C VAL A 88 7.60 -3.69 2.68
N LEU A 89 6.36 -3.52 3.11
CA LEU A 89 5.79 -2.23 3.53
C LEU A 89 5.71 -2.14 5.06
N GLY A 90 6.40 -1.15 5.62
CA GLY A 90 6.14 -0.66 6.97
C GLY A 90 5.17 0.53 6.89
N MET A 91 4.02 0.46 7.57
CA MET A 91 3.08 1.57 7.60
C MET A 91 2.35 1.72 8.93
N ALA A 92 2.15 2.97 9.35
CA ALA A 92 1.33 3.34 10.50
C ALA A 92 -0.18 3.10 10.21
N HIS A 93 -1.04 3.48 11.17
CA HIS A 93 -2.48 3.22 11.11
C HIS A 93 -3.24 3.96 9.98
N ARG A 94 -2.73 5.11 9.50
CA ARG A 94 -3.47 5.97 8.55
C ARG A 94 -3.57 5.31 7.17
N GLY A 95 -4.81 5.10 6.72
CA GLY A 95 -5.11 4.47 5.45
C GLY A 95 -4.74 2.98 5.38
N ARG A 96 -4.40 2.33 6.50
CA ARG A 96 -3.96 0.93 6.51
C ARG A 96 -5.03 -0.01 5.98
N LEU A 97 -6.29 0.17 6.38
CA LEU A 97 -7.38 -0.63 5.84
C LEU A 97 -7.53 -0.50 4.33
N ASN A 98 -7.31 0.73 3.83
CA ASN A 98 -7.38 1.03 2.42
C ASN A 98 -6.25 0.32 1.66
N VAL A 99 -5.01 0.39 2.16
CA VAL A 99 -3.87 -0.31 1.59
C VAL A 99 -4.06 -1.83 1.65
N LEU A 100 -4.53 -2.37 2.76
CA LEU A 100 -4.80 -3.81 2.90
C LEU A 100 -5.76 -4.31 1.81
N VAL A 101 -6.86 -3.61 1.57
CA VAL A 101 -7.87 -4.03 0.60
C VAL A 101 -7.44 -3.70 -0.84
N ASN A 102 -7.08 -2.44 -1.11
CA ASN A 102 -6.89 -1.95 -2.47
C ASN A 102 -5.48 -2.18 -3.03
N VAL A 103 -4.48 -2.44 -2.19
CA VAL A 103 -3.10 -2.72 -2.62
C VAL A 103 -2.75 -4.18 -2.38
N LEU A 104 -2.91 -4.67 -1.14
CA LEU A 104 -2.48 -6.02 -0.76
C LEU A 104 -3.53 -7.11 -1.05
N GLY A 105 -4.74 -6.73 -1.45
CA GLY A 105 -5.77 -7.70 -1.87
C GLY A 105 -6.47 -8.43 -0.72
N LYS A 106 -6.47 -7.88 0.49
CA LYS A 106 -7.34 -8.35 1.58
C LYS A 106 -8.79 -8.31 1.11
N LYS A 107 -9.54 -9.40 1.30
CA LYS A 107 -10.94 -9.45 0.88
C LYS A 107 -11.74 -8.44 1.70
N PRO A 108 -12.56 -7.58 1.06
CA PRO A 108 -13.41 -6.61 1.78
C PRO A 108 -14.31 -7.28 2.82
N GLN A 109 -14.80 -8.50 2.53
CA GLN A 109 -15.63 -9.27 3.45
C GLN A 109 -14.92 -9.59 4.77
N ASP A 110 -13.66 -10.03 4.71
CA ASP A 110 -12.88 -10.33 5.93
C ASP A 110 -12.71 -9.05 6.77
N LEU A 111 -12.50 -7.89 6.12
CA LEU A 111 -12.46 -6.61 6.82
C LEU A 111 -13.81 -6.27 7.46
N PHE A 112 -14.94 -6.48 6.77
CA PHE A 112 -16.26 -6.18 7.32
C PHE A 112 -16.62 -7.07 8.50
N ASP A 113 -16.21 -8.33 8.47
CA ASP A 113 -16.39 -9.27 9.57
C ASP A 113 -15.60 -8.80 10.81
N GLU A 114 -14.38 -8.28 10.65
CA GLU A 114 -13.60 -7.64 11.72
C GLU A 114 -14.26 -6.38 12.28
N PHE A 115 -15.00 -5.62 11.47
CA PHE A 115 -15.80 -4.50 11.96
C PHE A 115 -17.06 -4.94 12.70
N ALA A 116 -17.63 -6.09 12.33
CA ALA A 116 -18.79 -6.69 12.98
C ALA A 116 -18.44 -7.49 14.25
N GLY A 117 -17.15 -7.57 14.62
CA GLY A 117 -16.68 -8.37 15.76
C GLY A 117 -16.68 -9.88 15.50
N LYS A 118 -16.85 -10.30 14.25
CA LYS A 118 -16.77 -11.71 13.85
C LYS A 118 -15.31 -12.06 13.59
N HIS A 119 -14.67 -12.64 14.58
CA HIS A 119 -13.31 -13.17 14.43
C HIS A 119 -13.39 -14.63 13.97
N LYS A 120 -12.64 -14.99 12.93
CA LYS A 120 -12.28 -16.40 12.73
C LYS A 120 -11.53 -16.82 13.99
N GLU A 121 -11.83 -17.99 14.53
CA GLU A 121 -11.13 -18.52 15.70
C GLU A 121 -9.63 -18.61 15.39
N HIS A 122 -8.89 -17.61 15.83
CA HIS A 122 -7.45 -17.55 15.71
C HIS A 122 -6.88 -17.68 17.12
N LEU A 123 -5.84 -18.49 17.25
CA LEU A 123 -5.18 -18.91 18.49
C LEU A 123 -4.36 -17.79 19.16
N GLY A 124 -4.96 -16.62 19.39
CA GLY A 124 -4.31 -15.48 20.03
C GLY A 124 -5.32 -14.43 20.50
N THR A 125 -4.87 -13.52 21.36
CA THR A 125 -5.70 -12.46 21.96
C THR A 125 -6.27 -11.45 20.97
N GLY A 126 -5.88 -11.53 19.69
CA GLY A 126 -6.26 -10.61 18.61
C GLY A 126 -5.66 -9.22 18.80
N ASP A 127 -4.89 -8.73 17.84
CA ASP A 127 -4.54 -7.31 17.81
C ASP A 127 -5.69 -6.52 17.15
N VAL A 128 -5.75 -5.21 17.40
CA VAL A 128 -6.70 -4.35 16.71
C VAL A 128 -6.49 -4.47 15.20
N LYS A 129 -7.58 -4.42 14.43
CA LYS A 129 -7.62 -4.56 12.96
C LYS A 129 -6.65 -3.65 12.15
N TYR A 130 -6.01 -2.68 12.80
CA TYR A 130 -5.01 -1.77 12.24
C TYR A 130 -3.55 -2.19 12.51
N HIS A 131 -3.32 -3.35 13.13
CA HIS A 131 -1.99 -3.90 13.40
C HIS A 131 -1.81 -5.33 12.87
N MET A 132 -2.78 -5.86 12.12
CA MET A 132 -2.59 -7.17 11.50
C MET A 132 -1.61 -7.03 10.34
N GLY A 133 -0.53 -7.81 10.39
CA GLY A 133 0.33 -8.03 9.23
C GLY A 133 -0.45 -8.73 8.11
N PHE A 134 -0.05 -8.51 6.86
CA PHE A 134 -0.69 -9.15 5.71
C PHE A 134 0.33 -9.46 4.64
N SER A 135 0.26 -10.65 4.05
CA SER A 135 1.12 -11.06 2.96
C SER A 135 0.30 -11.57 1.78
N SER A 136 0.70 -11.22 0.56
CA SER A 136 0.07 -11.67 -0.67
C SER A 136 1.00 -11.59 -1.86
N ASP A 137 0.73 -12.41 -2.87
CA ASP A 137 1.43 -12.36 -4.14
C ASP A 137 0.60 -11.60 -5.18
N ILE A 138 1.23 -10.67 -5.89
CA ILE A 138 0.59 -9.86 -6.94
C ILE A 138 1.33 -10.03 -8.25
N GLU A 139 0.56 -10.26 -9.31
CA GLU A 139 1.07 -10.33 -10.67
C GLU A 139 1.35 -8.92 -11.22
N THR A 140 2.57 -8.72 -11.71
CA THR A 140 2.99 -7.51 -12.43
C THR A 140 3.44 -7.89 -13.85
N GLU A 141 3.61 -6.90 -14.73
CA GLU A 141 4.11 -7.16 -16.10
C GLU A 141 5.51 -7.80 -16.11
N GLY A 142 6.32 -7.55 -15.07
CA GLY A 142 7.64 -8.14 -14.87
C GLY A 142 7.65 -9.46 -14.10
N GLY A 143 6.49 -10.00 -13.71
CA GLY A 143 6.37 -11.25 -12.98
C GLY A 143 5.69 -11.10 -11.61
N LEU A 144 5.67 -12.19 -10.85
CA LEU A 144 5.04 -12.29 -9.55
C LEU A 144 5.89 -11.58 -8.48
N VAL A 145 5.26 -10.68 -7.72
CA VAL A 145 5.89 -9.93 -6.64
C VAL A 145 5.21 -10.29 -5.32
N HIS A 146 5.99 -10.80 -4.37
CA HIS A 146 5.56 -11.02 -3.00
C HIS A 146 5.45 -9.69 -2.26
N LEU A 147 4.31 -9.43 -1.63
CA LEU A 147 4.08 -8.26 -0.79
C LEU A 147 3.90 -8.70 0.65
N ALA A 148 4.58 -8.03 1.57
CA ALA A 148 4.37 -8.18 2.99
C ALA A 148 4.16 -6.81 3.64
N ALA A 149 3.15 -6.69 4.49
CA ALA A 149 2.92 -5.52 5.32
C ALA A 149 3.11 -5.88 6.79
N GLY A 150 4.11 -5.26 7.42
CA GLY A 150 4.41 -5.41 8.84
C GLY A 150 3.73 -4.35 9.71
N VAL A 151 3.94 -4.46 11.02
CA VAL A 151 3.72 -3.39 12.00
C VAL A 151 5.08 -2.97 12.54
#